data_AF-F4RN78-F1
#
_entry.id   AF-F4RN78-F1
#
_cell.length_a   1.000
_cell.length_b   1.000
_cell.length_c   1.000
_cell.angle_alpha   90.00
_cell.angle_beta   90.00
_cell.angle_gamma   90.00
#
_symmetry.space_group_name_H-M   'P 1'
#
loop_
_entity.id
_entity.type
_entity.pdbx_description
1 polymer ?
#
loop_
_entity_poly.entity_id
_entity_poly.type
_entity_poly.pdbx_seq_one_letter_code
_entity_poly.pdbx_strand_id
1 'polypeptide(L)'
;MSANPLFESLPSELIDRILIQLDPIDISSWAQTSSLARHYLYSNSPISHHLFHLIFLKYFDPPITSTHEPVMGRRGEIEGEVLHELSRQSSPSELIDWRELVQRRIKLRQTLAPTQDEILCTRLSKNYPGREKMMEVYRDIFDLLNSASSSITSTSRNIEFLHQLFHQNTSAQFRILHFSGQNFHTQILFDHRPCLNDSLVSAAAELHTKFGLTDLDRSRPRSRGVAREACYALSNNHPENFYGPFMPDRSGRVNWAHLEALSVVVGLNLTYASQAQPTTSHTPATGVLITDIVIHSSQDPQDQMAQLNIGPNWADIDWPILSGLSTARPHTQIMNPAYFYPAPPWPPTTSLDPNQIDLNRYDWAGVSGKWLRVVCFLDYRDLHAYNFYGANPRPTLDDHNEAIRLMTLDLKVVSIGCKPDSDPTHPTPPCLYTSRRPPIYFRGTSVSNSSTTLVHATSLVRGCVSETSDGEVRWSVVSTFEGGDRWSSEGIQVGGVRAKWGVVGVWTDVNRGDVEGPAGPFYFFKVAY
;
A
#
# COMPACT_ATOMS: atom_id res chain seq x y z
N MET A 1 23.91 26.25 -51.42
CA MET A 1 22.55 26.42 -50.89
C MET A 1 22.66 26.43 -49.37
N SER A 2 22.26 27.51 -48.70
CA SER A 2 22.02 27.45 -47.26
C SER A 2 20.82 26.54 -47.02
N ALA A 3 20.92 25.60 -46.09
CA ALA A 3 19.75 24.85 -45.65
C ALA A 3 18.81 25.82 -44.94
N ASN A 4 17.65 26.12 -45.54
CA ASN A 4 16.61 26.84 -44.81
C ASN A 4 16.21 25.97 -43.60
N PRO A 5 16.21 26.52 -42.38
CA PRO A 5 15.82 25.77 -41.19
C PRO A 5 14.34 25.34 -41.33
N LEU A 6 14.13 24.03 -41.48
CA LEU A 6 12.84 23.41 -41.78
C LEU A 6 11.71 23.96 -40.89
N PHE A 7 11.98 24.09 -39.59
CA PHE A 7 11.03 24.56 -38.58
C PHE A 7 10.57 26.01 -38.73
N GLU A 8 11.31 26.88 -39.42
CA GLU A 8 10.89 28.29 -39.67
C GLU A 8 9.86 28.40 -40.81
N SER A 9 9.71 27.33 -41.60
CA SER A 9 8.77 27.26 -42.73
C SER A 9 7.53 26.40 -42.49
N LEU A 10 7.43 25.74 -41.33
CA LEU A 10 6.32 24.83 -41.01
C LEU A 10 5.21 25.55 -40.22
N PRO A 11 3.92 25.27 -40.50
CA PRO A 11 2.81 25.62 -39.62
C PRO A 11 2.96 25.00 -38.22
N SER A 12 2.47 25.69 -37.20
CA SER A 12 2.49 25.27 -35.79
C SER A 12 1.96 23.85 -35.58
N GLU A 13 0.89 23.47 -36.30
CA GLU A 13 0.25 22.17 -36.20
C GLU A 13 1.16 21.02 -36.68
N LEU A 14 2.07 21.30 -37.62
CA LEU A 14 3.08 20.33 -38.06
C LEU A 14 4.27 20.28 -37.09
N ILE A 15 4.66 21.43 -36.51
CA ILE A 15 5.67 21.48 -35.46
C ILE A 15 5.21 20.68 -34.24
N ASP A 16 3.99 20.89 -33.75
CA ASP A 16 3.41 20.16 -32.62
C ASP A 16 3.35 18.65 -32.91
N ARG A 17 2.88 18.24 -34.10
CA ARG A 17 2.86 16.83 -34.50
C ARG A 17 4.24 16.18 -34.52
N ILE A 18 5.30 16.91 -34.88
CA ILE A 18 6.68 16.43 -34.83
C ILE A 18 7.13 16.34 -33.36
N LEU A 19 6.98 17.41 -32.58
CA LEU A 19 7.43 17.47 -31.19
C LEU A 19 6.75 16.42 -30.30
N ILE A 20 5.45 16.16 -30.52
CA ILE A 20 4.70 15.12 -29.80
C ILE A 20 5.28 13.72 -30.04
N GLN A 21 6.01 13.45 -31.14
CA GLN A 21 6.66 12.15 -31.34
C GLN A 21 7.97 11.99 -30.56
N LEU A 22 8.65 13.09 -30.22
CA LEU A 22 9.95 13.10 -29.55
C LEU A 22 9.84 12.80 -28.04
N ASP A 23 10.97 12.41 -27.43
CA ASP A 23 11.07 12.36 -25.97
C ASP A 23 11.13 13.80 -25.39
N PRO A 24 10.53 14.09 -24.22
CA PRO A 24 10.60 15.41 -23.61
C PRO A 24 12.01 15.98 -23.37
N ILE A 25 13.05 15.14 -23.25
CA ILE A 25 14.46 15.58 -23.18
C ILE A 25 14.93 16.09 -24.55
N ASP A 26 14.53 15.45 -25.64
CA ASP A 26 14.85 15.89 -27.00
C ASP A 26 14.12 17.19 -27.34
N ILE A 27 12.87 17.35 -26.89
CA ILE A 27 12.09 18.60 -27.01
C ILE A 27 12.80 19.75 -26.28
N SER A 28 13.32 19.48 -25.06
CA SER A 28 14.13 20.45 -24.30
C SER A 28 15.45 20.79 -25.00
N SER A 29 16.03 19.84 -25.72
CA SER A 29 17.28 20.03 -26.48
C SER A 29 17.02 20.86 -27.76
N TRP A 30 15.92 20.58 -28.47
CA TRP A 30 15.45 21.39 -29.60
C TRP A 30 15.19 22.85 -29.20
N ALA A 31 14.57 23.09 -28.04
CA ALA A 31 14.31 24.44 -27.51
C ALA A 31 15.57 25.23 -27.11
N GLN A 32 16.76 24.62 -27.20
CA GLN A 32 18.06 25.29 -27.04
C GLN A 32 18.72 25.64 -28.39
N THR A 33 18.21 25.16 -29.52
CA THR A 33 18.85 25.37 -30.85
C THR A 33 18.61 26.77 -31.43
N SER A 34 17.50 27.44 -31.08
CA SER A 34 17.23 28.81 -31.52
C SER A 34 16.33 29.56 -30.54
N SER A 35 16.35 30.90 -30.60
CA SER A 35 15.44 31.75 -29.84
C SER A 35 13.99 31.56 -30.25
N LEU A 36 13.72 31.25 -31.52
CA LEU A 36 12.37 30.94 -32.02
C LEU A 36 11.84 29.63 -31.41
N ALA A 37 12.62 28.54 -31.43
CA ALA A 37 12.24 27.28 -30.81
C ALA A 37 12.01 27.43 -29.29
N ARG A 38 12.88 28.21 -28.62
CA ARG A 38 12.72 28.57 -27.21
C ARG A 38 11.42 29.35 -26.94
N HIS A 39 11.09 30.32 -27.78
CA HIS A 39 9.88 31.12 -27.65
C HIS A 39 8.62 30.30 -27.96
N TYR A 40 8.67 29.43 -28.96
CA TYR A 40 7.58 28.49 -29.28
C TYR A 40 7.23 27.62 -28.06
N LEU A 41 8.23 26.96 -27.46
CA LEU A 41 8.00 26.05 -26.34
C LEU A 41 7.68 26.77 -25.02
N TYR A 42 8.33 27.89 -24.72
CA TYR A 42 8.26 28.53 -23.39
C TYR A 42 7.54 29.89 -23.34
N SER A 43 6.83 30.29 -24.42
CA SER A 43 5.86 31.38 -24.33
C SER A 43 4.66 30.97 -23.50
N ASN A 44 4.05 31.92 -22.79
CA ASN A 44 2.75 31.74 -22.14
C ASN A 44 1.62 31.83 -23.19
N SER A 45 1.71 31.01 -24.24
CA SER A 45 0.76 30.94 -25.35
C SER A 45 -0.18 29.74 -25.21
N PRO A 46 -1.43 29.82 -25.71
CA PRO A 46 -2.32 28.67 -25.74
C PRO A 46 -1.75 27.46 -26.51
N ILE A 47 -0.90 27.73 -27.52
CA ILE A 47 -0.21 26.69 -28.31
C ILE A 47 0.76 25.90 -27.43
N SER A 48 1.62 26.58 -26.65
CA SER A 48 2.53 25.91 -25.70
C SER A 48 1.76 25.09 -24.66
N HIS A 49 0.70 25.65 -24.07
CA HIS A 49 -0.13 24.93 -23.09
C HIS A 49 -0.79 23.68 -23.68
N HIS A 50 -1.34 23.78 -24.90
CA HIS A 50 -1.91 22.65 -25.63
C HIS A 50 -0.86 21.59 -25.98
N LEU A 51 0.32 21.99 -26.44
CA LEU A 51 1.42 21.09 -26.74
C LEU A 51 1.86 20.30 -25.48
N PHE A 52 2.05 20.96 -24.34
CA PHE A 52 2.40 20.28 -23.09
C PHE A 52 1.29 19.36 -22.58
N HIS A 53 0.01 19.73 -22.75
CA HIS A 53 -1.13 18.86 -22.45
C HIS A 53 -1.11 17.58 -23.31
N LEU A 54 -0.87 17.69 -24.63
CA LEU A 54 -0.77 16.54 -25.53
C LEU A 54 0.47 15.67 -25.24
N ILE A 55 1.62 16.27 -24.97
CA ILE A 55 2.83 15.55 -24.55
C ILE A 55 2.54 14.79 -23.25
N PHE A 56 1.92 15.45 -22.26
CA PHE A 56 1.60 14.81 -20.99
C PHE A 56 0.68 13.59 -21.20
N LEU A 57 -0.45 13.74 -21.91
CA LEU A 57 -1.39 12.64 -22.14
C LEU A 57 -0.85 11.52 -23.04
N LYS A 58 0.23 11.76 -23.81
CA LYS A 58 0.93 10.67 -24.53
C LYS A 58 1.65 9.73 -23.56
N TYR A 59 2.33 10.29 -22.55
CA TYR A 59 3.21 9.54 -21.65
C TYR A 59 2.57 9.16 -20.31
N PHE A 60 1.46 9.79 -19.93
CA PHE A 60 0.93 9.73 -18.57
C PHE A 60 -0.59 9.60 -18.51
N ASP A 61 -1.10 9.20 -17.35
CA ASP A 61 -2.52 9.24 -17.03
C ASP A 61 -2.93 10.67 -16.68
N PRO A 62 -4.16 11.11 -17.05
CA PRO A 62 -4.66 12.44 -16.69
C PRO A 62 -4.64 12.63 -15.17
N PRO A 63 -4.30 13.83 -14.66
CA PRO A 63 -4.38 14.13 -13.24
C PRO A 63 -5.84 14.01 -12.78
N ILE A 64 -6.03 13.60 -11.53
CA ILE A 64 -7.36 13.58 -10.89
C ILE A 64 -7.80 15.04 -10.68
N THR A 65 -8.61 15.55 -11.60
CA THR A 65 -9.28 16.83 -11.42
C THR A 65 -10.39 16.69 -10.38
N SER A 66 -10.63 17.76 -9.63
CA SER A 66 -11.48 17.82 -8.43
C SER A 66 -13.00 17.68 -8.68
N THR A 67 -13.41 17.09 -9.81
CA THR A 67 -14.82 16.92 -10.19
C THR A 67 -15.49 15.68 -9.58
N HIS A 68 -14.72 14.75 -8.97
CA HIS A 68 -15.27 13.47 -8.53
C HIS A 68 -14.97 13.02 -7.09
N GLU A 69 -13.91 13.52 -6.44
CA GLU A 69 -13.78 13.53 -4.97
C GLU A 69 -12.76 14.64 -4.61
N PRO A 70 -12.89 15.33 -3.47
CA PRO A 70 -11.90 16.31 -3.04
C PRO A 70 -10.59 15.62 -2.65
N VAL A 71 -9.54 15.81 -3.45
CA VAL A 71 -8.17 15.36 -3.15
C VAL A 71 -7.57 16.24 -2.04
N MET A 72 -8.09 16.10 -0.82
CA MET A 72 -7.61 16.81 0.39
C MET A 72 -6.47 16.03 1.06
N GLY A 73 -5.40 15.85 0.28
CA GLY A 73 -4.18 15.16 0.65
C GLY A 73 -2.94 16.04 0.46
N ARG A 74 -2.75 17.06 1.30
CA ARG A 74 -1.42 17.62 1.60
C ARG A 74 -1.42 18.40 2.92
N ARG A 75 -0.29 18.33 3.64
CA ARG A 75 0.03 19.21 4.78
C ARG A 75 0.35 20.62 4.25
N GLY A 76 -0.27 21.65 4.83
CA GLY A 76 0.09 23.06 4.58
C GLY A 76 -1.14 23.98 4.51
N GLU A 77 -1.32 24.76 5.57
CA GLU A 77 -1.84 26.14 5.61
C GLU A 77 -3.02 26.58 4.70
N ILE A 78 -4.14 26.94 5.36
CA ILE A 78 -5.01 28.12 5.13
C ILE A 78 -5.11 28.72 3.69
N GLU A 79 -5.38 27.91 2.66
CA GLU A 79 -5.77 28.41 1.32
C GLU A 79 -7.13 27.87 0.82
N GLY A 80 -7.83 27.06 1.63
CA GLY A 80 -9.07 26.37 1.23
C GLY A 80 -10.26 27.26 0.88
N GLU A 81 -10.36 28.47 1.44
CA GLU A 81 -11.48 29.39 1.16
C GLU A 81 -11.28 30.18 -0.14
N VAL A 82 -10.04 30.55 -0.49
CA VAL A 82 -9.74 31.36 -1.69
C VAL A 82 -9.88 30.56 -2.98
N LEU A 83 -9.47 29.28 -2.96
CA LEU A 83 -9.56 28.39 -4.13
C LEU A 83 -11.00 28.02 -4.51
N HIS A 84 -11.94 28.06 -3.55
CA HIS A 84 -13.34 27.72 -3.78
C HIS A 84 -14.13 28.84 -4.49
N GLU A 85 -13.67 30.09 -4.44
CA GLU A 85 -14.29 31.21 -5.16
C GLU A 85 -13.77 31.35 -6.61
N LEU A 86 -12.48 31.10 -6.83
CA LEU A 86 -11.85 31.16 -8.16
C LEU A 86 -12.30 30.02 -9.10
N SER A 87 -12.61 28.85 -8.55
CA SER A 87 -13.00 27.65 -9.31
C SER A 87 -14.40 27.72 -9.94
N ARG A 88 -15.16 28.81 -9.72
CA ARG A 88 -16.44 29.07 -10.39
C ARG A 88 -16.34 29.79 -11.74
N GLN A 89 -15.16 30.29 -12.13
CA GLN A 89 -15.00 31.18 -13.29
C GLN A 89 -14.18 30.60 -14.46
N SER A 90 -13.48 29.48 -14.26
CA SER A 90 -12.63 28.84 -15.29
C SER A 90 -12.92 27.34 -15.39
N SER A 91 -12.68 26.72 -16.54
CA SER A 91 -12.77 25.26 -16.62
C SER A 91 -11.65 24.59 -15.83
N PRO A 92 -11.86 23.41 -15.20
CA PRO A 92 -10.81 22.73 -14.42
C PRO A 92 -9.54 22.42 -15.22
N SER A 93 -9.65 22.31 -16.54
CA SER A 93 -8.54 22.09 -17.48
C SER A 93 -7.64 23.32 -17.71
N GLU A 94 -8.14 24.54 -17.51
CA GLU A 94 -7.38 25.78 -17.72
C GLU A 94 -6.48 26.13 -16.53
N LEU A 95 -6.73 25.54 -15.36
CA LEU A 95 -5.99 25.75 -14.11
C LEU A 95 -4.76 24.83 -13.95
N ILE A 96 -4.57 23.85 -14.84
CA ILE A 96 -3.47 22.88 -14.76
C ILE A 96 -2.23 23.40 -15.50
N ASP A 97 -1.11 23.52 -14.80
CA ASP A 97 0.21 23.69 -15.43
C ASP A 97 0.74 22.34 -15.92
N TRP A 98 0.35 21.96 -17.14
CA TRP A 98 0.82 20.74 -17.80
C TRP A 98 2.34 20.73 -17.99
N ARG A 99 2.97 21.91 -18.14
CA ARG A 99 4.41 22.03 -18.32
C ARG A 99 5.14 21.69 -17.02
N GLU A 100 4.70 22.19 -15.88
CA GLU A 100 5.26 21.84 -14.58
C GLU A 100 5.12 20.33 -14.31
N LEU A 101 3.95 19.75 -14.61
CA LEU A 101 3.71 18.31 -14.44
C LEU A 101 4.63 17.44 -15.30
N VAL A 102 4.88 17.81 -16.57
CA VAL A 102 5.88 17.13 -17.42
C VAL A 102 7.28 17.33 -16.84
N GLN A 103 7.65 18.56 -16.46
CA GLN A 103 8.98 18.88 -15.93
C GLN A 103 9.31 18.09 -14.66
N ARG A 104 8.37 17.98 -13.70
CA ARG A 104 8.55 17.18 -12.47
C ARG A 104 8.79 15.70 -12.79
N ARG A 105 7.96 15.10 -13.65
CA ARG A 105 8.09 13.67 -14.02
C ARG A 105 9.40 13.38 -14.78
N ILE A 106 9.86 14.30 -15.62
CA ILE A 106 11.14 14.17 -16.32
C ILE A 106 12.34 14.43 -15.39
N LYS A 107 12.24 15.37 -14.44
CA LYS A 107 13.23 15.58 -13.37
C LYS A 107 13.37 14.33 -12.49
N LEU A 108 12.26 13.67 -12.14
CA LEU A 108 12.26 12.37 -11.44
C LEU A 108 13.01 11.32 -12.27
N ARG A 109 12.67 11.16 -13.56
CA ARG A 109 13.36 10.21 -14.47
C ARG A 109 14.88 10.47 -14.55
N GLN A 110 15.28 11.73 -14.66
CA GLN A 110 16.69 12.12 -14.70
C GLN A 110 17.40 11.87 -13.36
N THR A 111 16.74 12.14 -12.24
CA THR A 111 17.32 11.97 -10.88
C THR A 111 17.61 10.51 -10.58
N LEU A 112 16.83 9.57 -11.13
CA LEU A 112 17.01 8.12 -10.91
C LEU A 112 17.74 7.41 -12.08
N ALA A 113 18.17 8.15 -13.10
CA ALA A 113 18.90 7.59 -14.23
C ALA A 113 20.22 6.93 -13.78
N PRO A 114 20.71 5.87 -14.45
CA PRO A 114 21.99 5.22 -14.12
C PRO A 114 23.18 6.19 -14.03
N THR A 115 23.17 7.25 -14.84
CA THR A 115 24.20 8.31 -14.86
C THR A 115 24.20 9.22 -13.63
N GLN A 116 23.25 9.08 -12.70
CA GLN A 116 23.17 9.84 -11.45
C GLN A 116 23.34 8.98 -10.19
N ASP A 117 23.61 7.67 -10.31
CA ASP A 117 23.57 6.75 -9.16
C ASP A 117 24.59 7.08 -8.05
N GLU A 118 25.78 7.57 -8.40
CA GLU A 118 26.79 8.01 -7.42
C GLU A 118 26.34 9.24 -6.62
N ILE A 119 25.69 10.19 -7.29
CA ILE A 119 25.11 11.40 -6.68
C ILE A 119 23.93 11.01 -5.79
N LEU A 120 23.09 10.08 -6.26
CA LEU A 120 21.95 9.54 -5.51
C LEU A 120 22.41 8.80 -4.24
N CYS A 121 23.43 7.94 -4.36
CA CYS A 121 24.10 7.26 -3.25
C CYS A 121 24.57 8.24 -2.17
N THR A 122 25.23 9.32 -2.60
CA THR A 122 25.74 10.34 -1.69
C THR A 122 24.61 11.09 -0.97
N ARG A 123 23.56 11.49 -1.70
CA ARG A 123 22.41 12.24 -1.16
C ARG A 123 21.50 11.42 -0.24
N LEU A 124 21.40 10.10 -0.47
CA LEU A 124 20.66 9.15 0.37
C LEU A 124 21.52 8.52 1.47
N SER A 125 22.62 9.16 1.86
CA SER A 125 23.40 8.74 3.04
C SER A 125 22.84 9.35 4.33
N LYS A 126 22.89 8.58 5.43
CA LYS A 126 22.35 8.95 6.74
C LYS A 126 22.70 10.36 7.24
N ASN A 127 23.88 10.88 6.93
CA ASN A 127 24.37 12.15 7.48
C ASN A 127 24.49 13.28 6.43
N TYR A 128 23.90 13.12 5.23
CA TYR A 128 24.02 14.13 4.17
C TYR A 128 23.25 15.43 4.50
N PRO A 129 23.91 16.60 4.51
CA PRO A 129 23.23 17.89 4.64
C PRO A 129 22.35 18.16 3.41
N GLY A 130 21.08 18.50 3.61
CA GLY A 130 20.16 18.71 2.49
C GLY A 130 19.41 17.46 2.04
N ARG A 131 19.52 16.31 2.75
CA ARG A 131 18.83 15.05 2.40
C ARG A 131 17.32 15.22 2.28
N GLU A 132 16.72 16.16 3.02
CA GLU A 132 15.29 16.46 3.01
C GLU A 132 14.76 16.84 1.62
N LYS A 133 15.62 17.35 0.73
CA LYS A 133 15.28 17.60 -0.69
C LYS A 133 14.94 16.32 -1.46
N MET A 134 15.43 15.15 -1.01
CA MET A 134 15.04 13.86 -1.58
C MET A 134 13.56 13.52 -1.30
N MET A 135 12.86 14.23 -0.41
CA MET A 135 11.40 14.10 -0.26
C MET A 135 10.64 14.47 -1.54
N GLU A 136 11.20 15.32 -2.41
CA GLU A 136 10.61 15.61 -3.73
C GLU A 136 10.47 14.34 -4.58
N VAL A 137 11.48 13.46 -4.57
CA VAL A 137 11.49 12.19 -5.31
C VAL A 137 10.36 11.28 -4.84
N TYR A 138 10.21 11.09 -3.52
CA TYR A 138 9.11 10.29 -2.96
C TYR A 138 7.74 10.91 -3.25
N ARG A 139 7.60 12.24 -3.14
CA ARG A 139 6.36 12.96 -3.47
C ARG A 139 5.98 12.78 -4.94
N ASP A 140 6.92 12.91 -5.88
CA ASP A 140 6.65 12.71 -7.30
C ASP A 140 6.24 11.25 -7.61
N ILE A 141 6.83 10.27 -6.93
CA ILE A 141 6.45 8.85 -7.03
C ILE A 141 5.04 8.60 -6.47
N PHE A 142 4.71 9.12 -5.29
CA PHE A 142 3.37 8.98 -4.71
C PHE A 142 2.30 9.75 -5.49
N ASP A 143 2.60 10.94 -6.02
CA ASP A 143 1.70 11.67 -6.92
C ASP A 143 1.41 10.85 -8.19
N LEU A 144 2.42 10.15 -8.76
CA LEU A 144 2.24 9.22 -9.88
C LEU A 144 1.35 8.02 -9.52
N LEU A 145 1.58 7.37 -8.38
CA LEU A 145 0.80 6.23 -7.90
C LEU A 145 -0.67 6.61 -7.61
N ASN A 146 -0.89 7.74 -6.95
CA ASN A 146 -2.23 8.20 -6.56
C ASN A 146 -3.04 8.74 -7.75
N SER A 147 -2.38 9.23 -8.81
CA SER A 147 -3.03 9.68 -10.06
C SER A 147 -3.08 8.59 -11.16
N ALA A 148 -2.69 7.36 -10.86
CA ALA A 148 -2.67 6.27 -11.82
C ALA A 148 -4.07 5.66 -12.07
N SER A 149 -4.45 5.48 -13.33
CA SER A 149 -5.80 5.02 -13.69
C SER A 149 -6.11 3.58 -13.23
N SER A 150 -7.23 3.40 -12.55
CA SER A 150 -7.73 2.09 -12.08
C SER A 150 -8.68 1.40 -13.08
N SER A 151 -8.59 1.75 -14.37
CA SER A 151 -9.43 1.17 -15.44
C SER A 151 -9.31 -0.35 -15.56
N ILE A 152 -10.43 -1.02 -15.81
CA ILE A 152 -10.51 -2.46 -16.08
C ILE A 152 -9.92 -2.80 -17.47
N THR A 153 -9.96 -1.87 -18.42
CA THR A 153 -9.70 -2.13 -19.85
C THR A 153 -8.31 -1.71 -20.34
N SER A 154 -7.52 -1.04 -19.51
CA SER A 154 -6.24 -0.44 -19.92
C SER A 154 -5.26 -0.33 -18.76
N THR A 155 -3.99 -0.68 -18.99
CA THR A 155 -2.92 -0.42 -18.03
C THR A 155 -2.72 1.07 -17.82
N SER A 156 -2.36 1.45 -16.58
CA SER A 156 -2.02 2.83 -16.23
C SER A 156 -0.67 3.21 -16.82
N ARG A 157 -0.58 4.36 -17.50
CA ARG A 157 0.69 4.88 -18.01
C ARG A 157 1.61 5.35 -16.89
N ASN A 158 1.06 5.84 -15.78
CA ASN A 158 1.85 6.19 -14.60
C ASN A 158 2.53 4.96 -13.98
N ILE A 159 1.82 3.82 -13.91
CA ILE A 159 2.37 2.56 -13.42
C ILE A 159 3.43 2.00 -14.38
N GLU A 160 3.15 2.01 -15.68
CA GLU A 160 4.11 1.62 -16.71
C GLU A 160 5.40 2.46 -16.61
N PHE A 161 5.27 3.78 -16.49
CA PHE A 161 6.40 4.70 -16.28
C PHE A 161 7.20 4.37 -15.01
N LEU A 162 6.54 4.08 -13.88
CA LEU A 162 7.23 3.72 -12.64
C LEU A 162 7.95 2.36 -12.75
N HIS A 163 7.35 1.36 -13.40
CA HIS A 163 8.02 0.08 -13.67
C HIS A 163 9.25 0.27 -14.54
N GLN A 164 9.15 1.02 -15.65
CA GLN A 164 10.29 1.33 -16.51
C GLN A 164 11.39 2.08 -15.75
N LEU A 165 11.02 3.07 -14.93
CA LEU A 165 11.95 3.88 -14.13
C LEU A 165 12.76 3.02 -13.14
N PHE A 166 12.11 2.12 -12.40
CA PHE A 166 12.79 1.26 -11.45
C PHE A 166 13.56 0.11 -12.13
N HIS A 167 13.09 -0.40 -13.28
CA HIS A 167 13.78 -1.45 -14.02
C HIS A 167 15.06 -0.94 -14.73
N GLN A 168 15.05 0.31 -15.22
CA GLN A 168 16.21 0.94 -15.87
C GLN A 168 17.39 1.18 -14.93
N ASN A 169 17.15 1.31 -13.62
CA ASN A 169 18.21 1.48 -12.62
C ASN A 169 17.87 0.76 -11.31
N THR A 170 18.21 -0.54 -11.25
CA THR A 170 18.03 -1.37 -10.06
C THR A 170 18.84 -0.88 -8.85
N SER A 171 19.95 -0.15 -9.05
CA SER A 171 20.70 0.49 -7.96
C SER A 171 19.90 1.63 -7.34
N ALA A 172 19.32 2.53 -8.15
CA ALA A 172 18.44 3.59 -7.63
C ALA A 172 17.17 3.04 -6.98
N GLN A 173 16.54 2.02 -7.58
CA GLN A 173 15.43 1.30 -6.98
C GLN A 173 15.80 0.78 -5.58
N PHE A 174 16.89 0.04 -5.46
CA PHE A 174 17.40 -0.48 -4.20
C PHE A 174 17.66 0.63 -3.17
N ARG A 175 18.33 1.73 -3.56
CA ARG A 175 18.64 2.86 -2.65
C ARG A 175 17.41 3.56 -2.11
N ILE A 176 16.35 3.67 -2.91
CA ILE A 176 15.10 4.35 -2.55
C ILE A 176 14.23 3.47 -1.66
N LEU A 177 13.96 2.24 -2.08
CA LEU A 177 13.11 1.33 -1.32
C LEU A 177 13.76 0.97 0.02
N HIS A 178 15.05 0.64 0.02
CA HIS A 178 15.76 0.18 1.22
C HIS A 178 16.46 1.29 2.02
N PHE A 179 16.14 2.57 1.78
CA PHE A 179 16.74 3.69 2.54
C PHE A 179 16.50 3.56 4.05
N SER A 180 15.28 3.16 4.45
CA SER A 180 14.88 2.83 5.82
C SER A 180 15.80 1.76 6.41
N GLY A 181 15.82 0.58 5.77
CA GLY A 181 16.58 -0.59 6.21
C GLY A 181 18.08 -0.37 6.34
N GLN A 182 18.71 0.20 5.31
CA GLN A 182 20.17 0.35 5.23
C GLN A 182 20.74 1.30 6.30
N ASN A 183 20.01 2.36 6.63
CA ASN A 183 20.55 3.45 7.45
C ASN A 183 20.08 3.38 8.92
N PHE A 184 18.99 2.69 9.22
CA PHE A 184 18.27 2.87 10.49
C PHE A 184 17.76 1.60 11.21
N HIS A 185 17.90 0.39 10.64
CA HIS A 185 17.49 -0.86 11.32
C HIS A 185 18.46 -1.33 12.42
N THR A 186 19.13 -0.41 13.12
CA THR A 186 20.05 -0.70 14.24
C THR A 186 19.36 -0.91 15.58
N GLN A 187 18.04 -0.72 15.65
CA GLN A 187 17.23 -0.91 16.87
C GLN A 187 15.96 -1.69 16.52
N ILE A 188 15.71 -2.77 17.26
CA ILE A 188 14.55 -3.65 17.09
C ILE A 188 13.26 -2.94 17.51
N LEU A 189 13.33 -2.18 18.62
CA LEU A 189 12.20 -1.43 19.15
C LEU A 189 12.04 -0.10 18.42
N PHE A 190 10.85 0.17 17.87
CA PHE A 190 10.61 1.35 17.03
C PHE A 190 10.74 2.65 17.84
N ASP A 191 10.22 2.67 19.06
CA ASP A 191 10.25 3.79 20.01
C ASP A 191 11.68 4.26 20.34
N HIS A 192 12.66 3.34 20.25
CA HIS A 192 14.08 3.63 20.49
C HIS A 192 14.85 4.01 19.21
N ARG A 193 14.20 4.06 18.04
CA ARG A 193 14.86 4.47 16.78
C ARG A 193 14.97 6.00 16.73
N PRO A 194 16.18 6.58 16.60
CA PRO A 194 16.34 8.03 16.42
C PRO A 194 15.66 8.60 15.16
N CYS A 195 15.28 7.73 14.21
CA CYS A 195 14.59 8.08 12.98
C CYS A 195 13.07 7.88 13.02
N LEU A 196 12.48 7.55 14.18
CA LEU A 196 11.04 7.26 14.30
C LEU A 196 10.15 8.34 13.66
N ASN A 197 10.55 9.61 13.75
CA ASN A 197 9.85 10.77 13.18
C ASN A 197 10.45 11.28 11.87
N ASP A 198 11.37 10.55 11.23
CA ASP A 198 12.03 10.97 9.99
C ASP A 198 11.13 10.72 8.76
N SER A 199 10.77 11.81 8.08
CA SER A 199 9.89 11.75 6.90
C SER A 199 10.46 10.97 5.70
N LEU A 200 11.78 10.92 5.51
CA LEU A 200 12.41 10.14 4.43
C LEU A 200 12.37 8.64 4.75
N VAL A 201 12.60 8.28 6.01
CA VAL A 201 12.51 6.88 6.47
C VAL A 201 11.07 6.40 6.35
N SER A 202 10.11 7.21 6.80
CA SER A 202 8.68 6.95 6.63
C SER A 202 8.30 6.78 5.15
N ALA A 203 8.74 7.67 4.27
CA ALA A 203 8.42 7.63 2.84
C ALA A 203 9.08 6.43 2.10
N ALA A 204 10.30 6.05 2.50
CA ALA A 204 10.97 4.87 1.96
C ALA A 204 10.24 3.59 2.35
N ALA A 205 9.95 3.43 3.65
CA ALA A 205 9.22 2.26 4.17
C ALA A 205 7.79 2.17 3.61
N GLU A 206 7.11 3.31 3.45
CA GLU A 206 5.81 3.39 2.77
C GLU A 206 5.90 2.93 1.31
N LEU A 207 6.89 3.43 0.56
CA LEU A 207 7.07 3.07 -0.84
C LEU A 207 7.46 1.59 -0.99
N HIS A 208 8.31 1.05 -0.11
CA HIS A 208 8.67 -0.37 -0.10
C HIS A 208 7.44 -1.25 0.21
N THR A 209 6.62 -0.88 1.20
CA THR A 209 5.36 -1.56 1.51
C THR A 209 4.42 -1.57 0.28
N LYS A 210 4.26 -0.43 -0.41
CA LYS A 210 3.46 -0.34 -1.64
C LYS A 210 4.10 -1.05 -2.83
N PHE A 211 5.43 -1.15 -2.92
CA PHE A 211 6.16 -1.86 -3.97
C PHE A 211 6.03 -3.39 -3.84
N GLY A 212 6.00 -3.90 -2.60
CA GLY A 212 6.09 -5.32 -2.31
C GLY A 212 7.55 -5.81 -2.23
N LEU A 213 7.75 -7.12 -2.25
CA LEU A 213 9.10 -7.71 -2.11
C LEU A 213 10.01 -7.41 -3.30
N THR A 214 11.23 -6.96 -3.01
CA THR A 214 12.32 -6.86 -3.98
C THR A 214 13.14 -8.15 -4.08
N ASP A 215 14.00 -8.27 -5.09
CA ASP A 215 14.96 -9.38 -5.20
C ASP A 215 15.91 -9.45 -3.99
N LEU A 216 16.18 -8.32 -3.33
CA LEU A 216 17.00 -8.26 -2.12
C LEU A 216 16.36 -9.03 -0.96
N ASP A 217 15.06 -8.82 -0.73
CA ASP A 217 14.31 -9.45 0.36
C ASP A 217 14.23 -10.97 0.19
N ARG A 218 14.10 -11.39 -1.07
CA ARG A 218 14.04 -12.80 -1.47
C ARG A 218 15.40 -13.50 -1.37
N SER A 219 16.49 -12.79 -1.63
CA SER A 219 17.85 -13.36 -1.73
C SER A 219 18.70 -13.26 -0.47
N ARG A 220 18.33 -12.44 0.52
CA ARG A 220 19.09 -12.25 1.76
C ARG A 220 18.32 -12.74 3.00
N PRO A 221 18.69 -13.89 3.59
CA PRO A 221 18.06 -14.41 4.81
C PRO A 221 17.99 -13.38 5.94
N ARG A 222 19.05 -12.59 6.13
CA ARG A 222 19.10 -11.53 7.16
C ARG A 222 18.01 -10.47 7.00
N SER A 223 17.56 -10.14 5.78
CA SER A 223 16.46 -9.18 5.57
C SER A 223 15.18 -9.68 6.25
N ARG A 224 14.90 -10.99 6.14
CA ARG A 224 13.78 -11.65 6.80
C ARG A 224 13.93 -11.68 8.32
N GLY A 225 15.12 -12.00 8.83
CA GLY A 225 15.38 -12.02 10.28
C GLY A 225 15.22 -10.66 10.95
N VAL A 226 15.74 -9.58 10.34
CA VAL A 226 15.53 -8.19 10.82
C VAL A 226 14.05 -7.84 10.88
N ALA A 227 13.27 -8.22 9.86
CA ALA A 227 11.83 -7.97 9.82
C ALA A 227 11.09 -8.77 10.91
N ARG A 228 11.40 -10.06 11.06
CA ARG A 228 10.87 -10.92 12.12
C ARG A 228 11.17 -10.39 13.52
N GLU A 229 12.41 -9.99 13.79
CA GLU A 229 12.84 -9.41 15.07
C GLU A 229 11.98 -8.20 15.45
N ALA A 230 11.68 -7.32 14.49
CA ALA A 230 10.81 -6.18 14.72
C ALA A 230 9.32 -6.58 14.92
N CYS A 231 8.81 -7.55 14.18
CA CYS A 231 7.41 -8.01 14.26
C CYS A 231 7.10 -8.79 15.55
N TYR A 232 8.05 -9.62 16.00
CA TYR A 232 7.87 -10.56 17.12
C TYR A 232 8.45 -10.05 18.45
N ALA A 233 9.06 -8.86 18.47
CA ALA A 233 9.33 -8.15 19.71
C ALA A 233 8.01 -7.64 20.32
N LEU A 234 7.47 -8.33 21.32
CA LEU A 234 6.17 -8.01 21.94
C LEU A 234 6.12 -6.60 22.52
N SER A 235 7.27 -6.03 22.92
CA SER A 235 7.40 -4.64 23.36
C SER A 235 7.03 -3.60 22.28
N ASN A 236 6.97 -3.98 21.00
CA ASN A 236 6.45 -3.14 19.91
C ASN A 236 4.91 -3.15 19.82
N ASN A 237 4.17 -3.85 20.70
CA ASN A 237 2.71 -3.95 20.69
C ASN A 237 2.13 -3.49 22.04
N HIS A 238 1.63 -2.26 22.12
CA HIS A 238 1.30 -1.61 23.40
C HIS A 238 0.15 -0.57 23.26
N PRO A 239 -0.43 -0.05 24.37
CA PRO A 239 -1.55 0.88 24.29
C PRO A 239 -1.31 2.14 23.46
N GLU A 240 -0.10 2.72 23.51
CA GLU A 240 0.22 3.99 22.85
C GLU A 240 0.17 3.91 21.32
N ASN A 241 0.50 2.74 20.75
CA ASN A 241 0.39 2.43 19.34
C ASN A 241 -0.85 1.58 18.99
N PHE A 242 -1.83 1.53 19.90
CA PHE A 242 -3.05 0.73 19.76
C PHE A 242 -2.84 -0.77 19.50
N TYR A 243 -1.65 -1.31 19.77
CA TYR A 243 -1.26 -2.70 19.50
C TYR A 243 -1.26 -3.03 17.99
N GLY A 244 -0.80 -2.08 17.17
CA GLY A 244 -0.71 -2.22 15.72
C GLY A 244 0.44 -1.40 15.11
N PRO A 245 0.51 -1.28 13.78
CA PRO A 245 1.56 -0.58 13.06
C PRO A 245 1.38 0.96 13.08
N PHE A 246 1.14 1.52 14.26
CA PHE A 246 0.92 2.95 14.48
C PHE A 246 2.11 3.58 15.22
N MET A 247 2.15 4.91 15.19
CA MET A 247 3.11 5.69 15.99
C MET A 247 2.79 5.54 17.49
N PRO A 248 3.81 5.45 18.36
CA PRO A 248 3.67 5.27 19.82
C PRO A 248 3.31 6.57 20.55
N ASP A 249 2.49 7.42 19.93
CA ASP A 249 2.14 8.77 20.38
C ASP A 249 0.62 8.97 20.50
N ARG A 250 -0.17 7.89 20.42
CA ARG A 250 -1.65 7.87 20.37
C ARG A 250 -2.27 8.66 19.21
N SER A 251 -1.50 9.19 18.26
CA SER A 251 -2.03 9.97 17.13
C SER A 251 -2.81 9.12 16.11
N GLY A 252 -2.60 7.79 16.16
CA GLY A 252 -3.14 6.85 15.17
C GLY A 252 -2.49 6.95 13.79
N ARG A 253 -1.43 7.75 13.66
CA ARG A 253 -0.62 7.84 12.44
C ARG A 253 0.13 6.54 12.19
N VAL A 254 0.40 6.23 10.92
CA VAL A 254 1.05 4.97 10.53
C VAL A 254 2.54 5.02 10.86
N ASN A 255 3.04 3.97 11.54
CA ASN A 255 4.46 3.68 11.63
C ASN A 255 4.84 2.81 10.44
N TRP A 256 5.20 3.47 9.33
CA TRP A 256 5.48 2.79 8.07
C TRP A 256 6.67 1.81 8.15
N ALA A 257 7.64 2.03 9.03
CA ALA A 257 8.74 1.07 9.24
C ALA A 257 8.29 -0.21 9.96
N HIS A 258 7.22 -0.13 10.78
CA HIS A 258 6.57 -1.30 11.34
C HIS A 258 5.74 -2.01 10.25
N LEU A 259 4.97 -1.27 9.46
CA LEU A 259 4.16 -1.82 8.36
C LEU A 259 5.03 -2.50 7.28
N GLU A 260 6.18 -1.92 6.96
CA GLU A 260 7.22 -2.47 6.07
C GLU A 260 7.66 -3.86 6.57
N ALA A 261 8.10 -3.97 7.83
CA ALA A 261 8.54 -5.23 8.42
C ALA A 261 7.45 -6.31 8.37
N LEU A 262 6.21 -5.97 8.73
CA LEU A 262 5.06 -6.90 8.68
C LEU A 262 4.81 -7.38 7.24
N SER A 263 4.87 -6.47 6.26
CA SER A 263 4.68 -6.78 4.83
C SER A 263 5.77 -7.69 4.26
N VAL A 264 7.04 -7.49 4.67
CA VAL A 264 8.17 -8.32 4.25
C VAL A 264 8.02 -9.74 4.80
N VAL A 265 7.67 -9.89 6.09
CA VAL A 265 7.45 -11.22 6.70
C VAL A 265 6.30 -11.96 6.01
N VAL A 266 5.14 -11.33 5.83
CA VAL A 266 4.00 -11.94 5.12
C VAL A 266 4.38 -12.30 3.68
N GLY A 267 4.95 -11.35 2.92
CA GLY A 267 5.27 -11.55 1.51
C GLY A 267 6.24 -12.71 1.29
N LEU A 268 7.24 -12.87 2.19
CA LEU A 268 8.20 -13.97 2.10
C LEU A 268 7.56 -15.30 2.51
N ASN A 269 6.69 -15.33 3.52
CA ASN A 269 5.88 -16.51 3.84
C ASN A 269 5.04 -16.97 2.64
N LEU A 270 4.32 -16.05 1.99
CA LEU A 270 3.49 -16.35 0.83
C LEU A 270 4.31 -16.80 -0.39
N THR A 271 5.50 -16.21 -0.58
CA THR A 271 6.45 -16.66 -1.61
C THR A 271 6.86 -18.11 -1.39
N TYR A 272 7.32 -18.47 -0.19
CA TYR A 272 7.78 -19.82 0.11
C TYR A 272 6.63 -20.84 0.08
N ALA A 273 5.45 -20.50 0.60
CA ALA A 273 4.27 -21.37 0.53
C ALA A 273 3.77 -21.60 -0.91
N SER A 274 3.93 -20.61 -1.80
CA SER A 274 3.64 -20.78 -3.24
C SER A 274 4.67 -21.67 -3.97
N GLN A 275 5.88 -21.81 -3.42
CA GLN A 275 6.97 -22.63 -3.97
C GLN A 275 6.96 -24.08 -3.45
N ALA A 276 6.40 -24.34 -2.26
CA ALA A 276 6.48 -25.61 -1.54
C ALA A 276 5.55 -26.74 -2.07
N GLN A 277 5.25 -26.78 -3.37
CA GLN A 277 4.37 -27.80 -3.97
C GLN A 277 5.05 -29.18 -4.09
N PRO A 278 4.35 -30.29 -3.77
CA PRO A 278 4.92 -31.64 -3.84
C PRO A 278 4.97 -32.18 -5.27
N THR A 279 5.98 -33.02 -5.54
CA THR A 279 6.13 -33.72 -6.82
C THR A 279 5.16 -34.91 -6.95
N THR A 280 3.98 -34.74 -7.55
CA THR A 280 3.30 -35.78 -8.37
C THR A 280 2.04 -35.25 -9.07
N SER A 281 1.68 -35.87 -10.20
CA SER A 281 0.56 -35.49 -11.06
C SER A 281 -0.79 -36.08 -10.63
N HIS A 282 -1.89 -35.33 -10.83
CA HIS A 282 -3.18 -35.73 -11.46
C HIS A 282 -4.36 -34.82 -10.99
N THR A 283 -5.41 -34.72 -11.82
CA THR A 283 -6.66 -33.96 -11.59
C THR A 283 -7.87 -34.80 -12.03
N PRO A 284 -9.12 -34.52 -11.60
CA PRO A 284 -9.62 -33.52 -10.62
C PRO A 284 -10.14 -34.22 -9.32
N ALA A 285 -10.99 -33.71 -8.41
CA ALA A 285 -11.86 -32.52 -8.35
C ALA A 285 -12.21 -32.10 -6.89
N THR A 286 -13.01 -31.03 -6.76
CA THR A 286 -13.57 -30.40 -5.54
C THR A 286 -12.56 -29.71 -4.59
N GLY A 287 -12.92 -28.51 -4.12
CA GLY A 287 -11.98 -27.41 -3.88
C GLY A 287 -11.86 -26.89 -2.44
N VAL A 288 -10.94 -27.39 -1.60
CA VAL A 288 -10.53 -26.81 -0.30
C VAL A 288 -9.04 -27.09 0.01
N LEU A 289 -8.32 -26.12 0.60
CA LEU A 289 -6.96 -26.27 1.16
C LEU A 289 -7.03 -26.58 2.66
N ILE A 290 -6.44 -27.69 3.14
CA ILE A 290 -6.85 -28.33 4.40
C ILE A 290 -5.75 -28.36 5.51
N THR A 291 -4.52 -27.90 5.27
CA THR A 291 -3.42 -27.92 6.26
C THR A 291 -2.77 -26.57 6.50
N ASP A 292 -2.39 -26.29 7.76
CA ASP A 292 -1.46 -25.21 8.09
C ASP A 292 -0.08 -25.56 7.53
N ILE A 293 0.65 -24.59 6.98
CA ILE A 293 2.00 -24.80 6.41
C ILE A 293 3.03 -24.26 7.40
N VAL A 294 3.90 -25.14 7.90
CA VAL A 294 5.14 -24.77 8.58
C VAL A 294 6.20 -24.54 7.51
N ILE A 295 6.75 -23.33 7.46
CA ILE A 295 7.81 -23.01 6.51
C ILE A 295 9.15 -23.23 7.21
N HIS A 296 9.82 -24.30 6.81
CA HIS A 296 11.14 -24.67 7.32
C HIS A 296 12.21 -23.70 6.80
N SER A 297 13.06 -23.21 7.70
CA SER A 297 14.20 -22.34 7.37
C SER A 297 15.37 -23.08 6.73
N SER A 298 15.44 -24.41 6.89
CA SER A 298 16.51 -25.27 6.37
C SER A 298 16.15 -25.97 5.06
N GLN A 299 17.11 -26.00 4.13
CA GLN A 299 17.04 -26.80 2.89
C GLN A 299 17.40 -28.28 3.14
N ASP A 300 16.72 -28.95 4.08
CA ASP A 300 17.00 -30.37 4.38
C ASP A 300 15.90 -31.30 3.79
N PRO A 301 16.18 -32.20 2.83
CA PRO A 301 15.11 -32.78 1.99
C PRO A 301 14.26 -33.92 2.58
N GLN A 302 14.38 -34.26 3.87
CA GLN A 302 13.96 -35.60 4.36
C GLN A 302 12.64 -35.72 5.15
N ASP A 303 12.01 -34.64 5.62
CA ASP A 303 10.73 -34.73 6.33
C ASP A 303 9.53 -34.32 5.45
N GLN A 304 9.01 -35.28 4.67
CA GLN A 304 7.73 -35.16 3.97
C GLN A 304 6.84 -36.38 4.24
N MET A 305 5.73 -36.21 4.98
CA MET A 305 4.53 -37.05 4.85
C MET A 305 3.29 -36.51 5.57
N ALA A 306 2.42 -35.78 4.84
CA ALA A 306 0.96 -35.78 5.01
C ALA A 306 0.30 -35.03 3.82
N GLN A 307 -0.47 -35.74 2.99
CA GLN A 307 -1.12 -35.18 1.78
C GLN A 307 -2.58 -34.81 2.05
N LEU A 308 -3.04 -33.65 1.55
CA LEU A 308 -4.48 -33.38 1.31
C LEU A 308 -4.67 -32.49 0.06
N ASN A 309 -5.50 -32.98 -0.87
CA ASN A 309 -5.94 -32.26 -2.07
C ASN A 309 -7.25 -31.49 -1.80
N ILE A 310 -7.62 -30.40 -2.50
CA ILE A 310 -6.94 -29.37 -3.32
C ILE A 310 -7.94 -28.20 -3.26
N GLY A 311 -7.52 -26.95 -3.01
CA GLY A 311 -8.30 -25.74 -3.37
C GLY A 311 -7.74 -25.15 -4.68
N PRO A 312 -8.00 -23.88 -5.07
CA PRO A 312 -7.08 -23.24 -6.03
C PRO A 312 -5.65 -23.37 -5.50
N ASN A 313 -4.69 -23.80 -6.34
CA ASN A 313 -3.34 -24.05 -5.84
C ASN A 313 -2.76 -22.71 -5.32
N TRP A 314 -1.81 -22.77 -4.39
CA TRP A 314 -1.19 -21.54 -3.87
C TRP A 314 -0.53 -20.70 -4.98
N ALA A 315 -0.09 -21.35 -6.06
CA ALA A 315 0.43 -20.74 -7.28
C ALA A 315 -0.64 -20.06 -8.16
N ASP A 316 -1.93 -20.42 -8.02
CA ASP A 316 -3.06 -19.85 -8.77
C ASP A 316 -3.61 -18.58 -8.09
N ILE A 317 -3.16 -18.25 -6.87
CA ILE A 317 -3.60 -17.08 -6.12
C ILE A 317 -2.73 -15.87 -6.53
N ASP A 318 -3.34 -14.89 -7.21
CA ASP A 318 -2.75 -13.57 -7.46
C ASP A 318 -2.68 -12.78 -6.14
N TRP A 319 -1.61 -12.99 -5.37
CA TRP A 319 -1.34 -12.29 -4.11
C TRP A 319 -1.02 -10.80 -4.35
N PRO A 320 -1.91 -9.85 -4.01
CA PRO A 320 -1.70 -8.44 -4.37
C PRO A 320 -0.43 -7.83 -3.77
N ILE A 321 -0.05 -8.25 -2.56
CA ILE A 321 1.21 -7.90 -1.87
C ILE A 321 2.48 -8.27 -2.66
N LEU A 322 2.42 -9.23 -3.59
CA LEU A 322 3.54 -9.58 -4.48
C LEU A 322 3.51 -8.80 -5.82
N SER A 323 2.35 -8.23 -6.15
CA SER A 323 2.08 -7.38 -7.33
C SER A 323 1.91 -5.91 -6.90
N GLY A 324 2.82 -5.42 -6.04
CA GLY A 324 2.57 -4.25 -5.18
C GLY A 324 2.14 -2.99 -5.92
N LEU A 325 3.00 -2.38 -6.77
CA LEU A 325 2.71 -1.06 -7.37
C LEU A 325 1.39 -1.01 -8.15
N SER A 326 1.02 -2.08 -8.86
CA SER A 326 -0.21 -2.09 -9.66
C SER A 326 -1.48 -2.20 -8.80
N THR A 327 -1.38 -2.76 -7.59
CA THR A 327 -2.51 -2.97 -6.66
C THR A 327 -2.55 -1.98 -5.48
N ALA A 328 -1.41 -1.36 -5.13
CA ALA A 328 -1.23 -0.37 -4.07
C ALA A 328 -1.72 1.04 -4.46
N ARG A 329 -2.85 1.11 -5.17
CA ARG A 329 -3.45 2.35 -5.67
C ARG A 329 -4.92 2.46 -5.26
N PRO A 330 -5.43 3.68 -5.02
CA PRO A 330 -6.84 3.90 -4.72
C PRO A 330 -7.77 3.34 -5.80
N HIS A 331 -8.95 2.91 -5.39
CA HIS A 331 -10.06 2.47 -6.24
C HIS A 331 -9.74 1.33 -7.22
N THR A 332 -8.72 0.51 -6.94
CA THR A 332 -8.38 -0.67 -7.77
C THR A 332 -9.22 -1.92 -7.44
N GLN A 333 -9.92 -1.94 -6.29
CA GLN A 333 -10.81 -3.02 -5.87
C GLN A 333 -12.21 -2.91 -6.52
N ILE A 334 -12.26 -2.88 -7.84
CA ILE A 334 -13.49 -2.67 -8.62
C ILE A 334 -14.29 -3.98 -8.80
N MET A 335 -14.67 -4.60 -7.68
CA MET A 335 -15.37 -5.90 -7.64
C MET A 335 -16.90 -5.79 -7.52
N ASN A 336 -17.45 -4.58 -7.42
CA ASN A 336 -18.88 -4.33 -7.34
C ASN A 336 -19.27 -3.11 -8.21
N PRO A 337 -20.43 -3.10 -8.90
CA PRO A 337 -20.89 -1.95 -9.67
C PRO A 337 -20.99 -0.63 -8.89
N ALA A 338 -21.30 -0.68 -7.58
CA ALA A 338 -21.30 0.49 -6.69
C ALA A 338 -19.90 1.09 -6.47
N TYR A 339 -18.83 0.37 -6.83
CA TYR A 339 -17.45 0.85 -6.76
C TYR A 339 -16.94 1.40 -8.09
N PHE A 340 -17.74 1.40 -9.16
CA PHE A 340 -17.41 2.04 -10.45
C PHE A 340 -17.32 3.58 -10.34
N TYR A 341 -17.88 4.13 -9.27
CA TYR A 341 -17.87 5.57 -8.96
C TYR A 341 -17.37 5.81 -7.52
N PRO A 342 -16.84 7.01 -7.22
CA PRO A 342 -16.51 7.41 -5.85
C PRO A 342 -17.71 7.29 -4.91
N ALA A 343 -17.46 7.15 -3.61
CA ALA A 343 -18.54 7.05 -2.64
C ALA A 343 -19.23 8.42 -2.51
N PRO A 344 -20.58 8.51 -2.65
CA PRO A 344 -21.30 9.74 -2.38
C PRO A 344 -21.15 10.16 -0.90
N PRO A 345 -21.29 11.46 -0.60
CA PRO A 345 -21.15 11.97 0.76
C PRO A 345 -22.18 11.33 1.72
N TRP A 346 -21.80 11.26 2.99
CA TRP A 346 -22.61 10.75 4.08
C TRP A 346 -22.77 11.82 5.17
N PRO A 347 -23.96 12.00 5.78
CA PRO A 347 -25.20 11.24 5.53
C PRO A 347 -25.80 11.52 4.14
N PRO A 348 -26.63 10.62 3.61
CA PRO A 348 -27.27 10.82 2.31
C PRO A 348 -28.14 12.07 2.29
N THR A 349 -28.14 12.80 1.18
CA THR A 349 -28.98 13.99 0.99
C THR A 349 -30.46 13.68 0.77
N THR A 350 -30.81 12.40 0.57
CA THR A 350 -32.18 11.94 0.35
C THR A 350 -32.86 11.51 1.66
N SER A 351 -34.13 11.88 1.85
CA SER A 351 -34.94 11.53 3.03
C SER A 351 -35.46 10.09 3.00
N LEU A 352 -34.63 9.13 2.58
CA LEU A 352 -34.97 7.71 2.57
C LEU A 352 -35.02 7.16 4.00
N ASP A 353 -35.87 6.16 4.23
CA ASP A 353 -35.82 5.35 5.44
C ASP A 353 -34.41 4.75 5.59
N PRO A 354 -33.73 4.91 6.74
CA PRO A 354 -32.42 4.31 6.98
C PRO A 354 -32.31 2.82 6.64
N ASN A 355 -33.40 2.07 6.81
CA ASN A 355 -33.45 0.63 6.51
C ASN A 355 -33.49 0.30 5.00
N GLN A 356 -33.75 1.29 4.15
CA GLN A 356 -33.79 1.15 2.69
C GLN A 356 -32.50 1.61 2.01
N ILE A 357 -31.53 2.12 2.78
CA ILE A 357 -30.24 2.59 2.24
C ILE A 357 -29.34 1.40 1.94
N ASP A 358 -28.99 1.23 0.66
CA ASP A 358 -27.92 0.33 0.22
C ASP A 358 -26.56 0.88 0.66
N LEU A 359 -26.11 0.46 1.86
CA LEU A 359 -24.86 0.91 2.49
C LEU A 359 -23.62 0.66 1.61
N ASN A 360 -23.66 -0.29 0.67
CA ASN A 360 -22.52 -0.62 -0.20
C ASN A 360 -22.18 0.54 -1.16
N ARG A 361 -23.14 1.41 -1.47
CA ARG A 361 -22.88 2.65 -2.24
C ARG A 361 -21.98 3.61 -1.47
N TYR A 362 -22.15 3.68 -0.16
CA TYR A 362 -21.44 4.57 0.77
C TYR A 362 -20.22 3.91 1.41
N ASP A 363 -19.95 2.63 1.11
CA ASP A 363 -18.80 1.87 1.57
C ASP A 363 -17.51 2.38 0.90
N TRP A 364 -17.01 3.51 1.41
CA TRP A 364 -15.84 4.19 0.88
C TRP A 364 -14.55 3.37 1.04
N ALA A 365 -14.41 2.55 2.07
CA ALA A 365 -13.25 1.67 2.22
C ALA A 365 -13.33 0.47 1.27
N GLY A 366 -14.55 0.03 0.94
CA GLY A 366 -14.83 -1.20 0.21
C GLY A 366 -14.71 -2.41 1.13
N VAL A 367 -15.41 -2.41 2.27
CA VAL A 367 -15.46 -3.48 3.26
C VAL A 367 -16.27 -4.69 2.80
N SER A 368 -17.50 -4.49 2.32
CA SER A 368 -18.44 -5.58 2.01
C SER A 368 -17.88 -6.55 0.96
N GLY A 369 -17.89 -7.85 1.26
CA GLY A 369 -17.48 -8.93 0.36
C GLY A 369 -16.67 -10.05 1.04
N LYS A 370 -16.11 -10.94 0.22
CA LYS A 370 -15.30 -12.09 0.67
C LYS A 370 -13.81 -11.79 0.63
N TRP A 371 -13.11 -12.10 1.71
CA TRP A 371 -11.68 -11.84 1.89
C TRP A 371 -10.92 -13.11 2.22
N LEU A 372 -9.68 -13.21 1.73
CA LEU A 372 -8.74 -14.24 2.15
C LEU A 372 -7.78 -13.65 3.18
N ARG A 373 -7.63 -14.29 4.34
CA ARG A 373 -6.77 -13.86 5.44
C ARG A 373 -5.68 -14.87 5.73
N VAL A 374 -4.49 -14.34 5.95
CA VAL A 374 -3.28 -15.03 6.37
C VAL A 374 -2.88 -14.47 7.72
N VAL A 375 -2.52 -15.33 8.66
CA VAL A 375 -1.76 -14.95 9.87
C VAL A 375 -0.46 -15.72 9.88
N CYS A 376 0.64 -15.07 10.23
CA CYS A 376 1.93 -15.74 10.47
C CYS A 376 2.23 -15.73 11.96
N PHE A 377 2.91 -16.79 12.42
CA PHE A 377 3.28 -16.97 13.82
C PHE A 377 4.54 -17.84 13.96
N LEU A 378 5.38 -17.52 14.94
CA LEU A 378 6.42 -18.42 15.44
C LEU A 378 5.80 -19.49 16.34
N ASP A 379 6.56 -20.56 16.63
CA ASP A 379 6.23 -21.41 17.77
C ASP A 379 6.24 -20.57 19.06
N TYR A 380 5.32 -20.86 19.98
CA TYR A 380 5.19 -20.09 21.21
C TYR A 380 6.47 -20.15 22.07
N ARG A 381 7.21 -21.25 22.05
CA ARG A 381 8.47 -21.40 22.78
C ARG A 381 9.55 -20.46 22.24
N ASP A 382 9.64 -20.35 20.92
CA ASP A 382 10.58 -19.47 20.24
C ASP A 382 10.22 -17.99 20.47
N LEU A 383 8.94 -17.64 20.34
CA LEU A 383 8.42 -16.30 20.63
C LEU A 383 8.67 -15.88 22.09
N HIS A 384 8.39 -16.79 23.03
CA HIS A 384 8.60 -16.56 24.46
C HIS A 384 10.11 -16.45 24.78
N ALA A 385 10.94 -17.35 24.26
CA ALA A 385 12.39 -17.29 24.45
C ALA A 385 13.00 -15.98 23.93
N TYR A 386 12.58 -15.53 22.74
CA TYR A 386 13.03 -14.29 22.12
C TYR A 386 12.71 -13.04 22.96
N ASN A 387 11.59 -13.03 23.68
CA ASN A 387 11.12 -11.88 24.45
C ASN A 387 11.56 -11.91 25.93
N PHE A 388 11.61 -13.08 26.58
CA PHE A 388 11.68 -13.18 28.04
C PHE A 388 12.95 -13.84 28.60
N TYR A 389 13.75 -14.58 27.81
CA TYR A 389 14.93 -15.29 28.35
C TYR A 389 16.16 -14.39 28.62
N GLY A 390 15.99 -13.06 28.62
CA GLY A 390 16.98 -12.11 29.17
C GLY A 390 18.33 -12.04 28.45
N ALA A 391 18.46 -12.68 27.28
CA ALA A 391 19.69 -12.70 26.51
C ALA A 391 20.09 -11.28 26.05
N ASN A 392 21.36 -10.92 26.29
CA ASN A 392 21.95 -9.66 25.85
C ASN A 392 23.30 -9.93 25.15
N PRO A 393 23.42 -9.76 23.82
CA PRO A 393 22.37 -9.32 22.90
C PRO A 393 21.22 -10.34 22.76
N ARG A 394 20.04 -9.88 22.30
CA ARG A 394 18.94 -10.77 21.92
C ARG A 394 19.38 -11.70 20.77
N PRO A 395 18.90 -12.96 20.69
CA PRO A 395 19.17 -13.84 19.57
C PRO A 395 18.56 -13.30 18.26
N THR A 396 19.07 -13.70 17.10
CA THR A 396 18.45 -13.36 15.82
C THR A 396 17.34 -14.34 15.46
N LEU A 397 16.40 -13.89 14.61
CA LEU A 397 15.28 -14.72 14.11
C LEU A 397 15.46 -15.18 12.66
N ASP A 398 16.72 -15.24 12.20
CA ASP A 398 17.09 -15.65 10.85
C ASP A 398 16.61 -17.07 10.54
N ASP A 399 17.05 -18.05 11.34
CA ASP A 399 16.86 -19.49 11.08
C ASP A 399 15.62 -20.11 11.76
N HIS A 400 14.71 -19.29 12.30
CA HIS A 400 13.52 -19.82 13.00
C HIS A 400 12.44 -20.26 12.01
N ASN A 401 11.69 -21.32 12.36
CA ASN A 401 10.53 -21.77 11.61
C ASN A 401 9.35 -20.84 11.87
N GLU A 402 8.49 -20.67 10.88
CA GLU A 402 7.31 -19.83 10.98
C GLU A 402 6.15 -20.51 10.27
N ALA A 403 5.01 -20.55 10.93
CA ALA A 403 3.80 -21.15 10.41
C ALA A 403 2.87 -20.07 9.86
N ILE A 404 2.07 -20.45 8.86
CA ILE A 404 0.97 -19.64 8.36
C ILE A 404 -0.36 -20.40 8.42
N ARG A 405 -1.42 -19.69 8.82
CA ARG A 405 -2.80 -20.18 8.77
C ARG A 405 -3.64 -19.34 7.83
N LEU A 406 -4.44 -20.03 7.01
CA LEU A 406 -5.33 -19.45 6.01
C LEU A 406 -6.80 -19.52 6.47
N MET A 407 -7.50 -18.40 6.37
CA MET A 407 -8.90 -18.24 6.73
C MET A 407 -9.65 -17.49 5.65
N THR A 408 -10.93 -17.79 5.48
CA THR A 408 -11.83 -17.01 4.63
C THR A 408 -12.75 -16.16 5.50
N LEU A 409 -12.91 -14.88 5.17
CA LEU A 409 -13.88 -14.00 5.81
C LEU A 409 -15.00 -13.62 4.85
N ASP A 410 -16.20 -13.47 5.39
CA ASP A 410 -17.35 -12.89 4.72
C ASP A 410 -17.80 -11.68 5.54
N LEU A 411 -17.60 -10.47 5.01
CA LEU A 411 -17.80 -9.20 5.72
C LEU A 411 -18.93 -8.39 5.11
N LYS A 412 -19.73 -7.74 5.96
CA LYS A 412 -20.82 -6.85 5.55
C LYS A 412 -20.84 -5.58 6.40
N VAL A 413 -20.97 -4.42 5.74
CA VAL A 413 -21.22 -3.14 6.41
C VAL A 413 -22.57 -3.18 7.14
N VAL A 414 -22.58 -2.76 8.40
CA VAL A 414 -23.79 -2.71 9.25
C VAL A 414 -24.17 -1.30 9.71
N SER A 415 -23.23 -0.35 9.70
CA SER A 415 -23.51 1.06 10.00
C SER A 415 -22.40 1.97 9.44
N ILE A 416 -22.72 3.22 9.16
CA ILE A 416 -21.78 4.26 8.72
C ILE A 416 -22.01 5.53 9.56
N GLY A 417 -20.93 6.14 10.06
CA GLY A 417 -20.96 7.36 10.88
C GLY A 417 -21.33 7.13 12.34
N CYS A 418 -22.36 6.33 12.61
CA CYS A 418 -22.84 6.02 13.96
C CYS A 418 -22.37 4.64 14.42
N LYS A 419 -21.83 4.52 15.64
CA LYS A 419 -21.53 3.22 16.24
C LYS A 419 -22.85 2.43 16.37
N PRO A 420 -22.93 1.19 15.86
CA PRO A 420 -24.12 0.36 16.04
C PRO A 420 -24.27 -0.02 17.52
N ASP A 421 -25.50 -0.32 17.94
CA ASP A 421 -25.76 -0.89 19.26
C ASP A 421 -24.90 -2.15 19.45
N SER A 422 -23.99 -2.05 20.42
CA SER A 422 -23.00 -3.08 20.70
C SER A 422 -23.40 -3.85 21.94
N ASP A 423 -23.50 -5.17 21.79
CA ASP A 423 -23.58 -6.10 22.91
C ASP A 423 -22.50 -5.76 23.96
N PRO A 424 -22.86 -5.52 25.24
CA PRO A 424 -21.89 -5.23 26.29
C PRO A 424 -20.83 -6.32 26.48
N THR A 425 -21.14 -7.58 26.14
CA THR A 425 -20.21 -8.71 26.22
C THR A 425 -19.24 -8.76 25.04
N HIS A 426 -19.67 -8.24 23.87
CA HIS A 426 -18.90 -8.23 22.62
C HIS A 426 -18.89 -6.82 22.00
N PRO A 427 -18.24 -5.83 22.67
CA PRO A 427 -18.27 -4.44 22.23
C PRO A 427 -17.58 -4.28 20.87
N THR A 428 -18.15 -3.45 19.98
CA THR A 428 -17.49 -3.11 18.71
C THR A 428 -16.24 -2.27 18.98
N PRO A 429 -15.09 -2.56 18.34
CA PRO A 429 -13.85 -1.83 18.54
C PRO A 429 -13.98 -0.31 18.31
N PRO A 430 -13.19 0.51 19.01
CA PRO A 430 -13.20 1.97 18.82
C PRO A 430 -12.62 2.34 17.44
N CYS A 431 -13.12 3.45 16.90
CA CYS A 431 -12.59 4.05 15.67
C CYS A 431 -11.90 5.36 16.02
N LEU A 432 -10.81 5.70 15.33
CA LEU A 432 -10.24 7.03 15.39
C LEU A 432 -10.82 7.85 14.24
N TYR A 433 -11.84 8.67 14.52
CA TYR A 433 -12.51 9.50 13.52
C TYR A 433 -11.85 10.88 13.41
N THR A 434 -11.44 11.25 12.20
CA THR A 434 -10.64 12.45 11.89
C THR A 434 -11.36 13.42 10.95
N SER A 435 -12.70 13.47 11.06
CA SER A 435 -13.65 14.32 10.32
C SER A 435 -13.82 14.10 8.80
N ARG A 436 -12.79 13.71 8.03
CA ARG A 436 -12.89 13.62 6.56
C ARG A 436 -13.83 12.54 6.02
N ARG A 437 -13.81 11.32 6.58
CA ARG A 437 -14.71 10.22 6.19
C ARG A 437 -15.33 9.56 7.42
N PRO A 438 -16.65 9.28 7.42
CA PRO A 438 -17.31 8.66 8.55
C PRO A 438 -16.78 7.24 8.81
N PRO A 439 -16.68 6.77 10.06
CA PRO A 439 -16.32 5.40 10.35
C PRO A 439 -17.32 4.42 9.74
N ILE A 440 -16.82 3.31 9.20
CA ILE A 440 -17.63 2.19 8.70
C ILE A 440 -17.56 1.07 9.73
N TYR A 441 -18.71 0.61 10.22
CA TYR A 441 -18.81 -0.53 11.11
C TYR A 441 -19.29 -1.76 10.35
N PHE A 442 -18.68 -2.91 10.63
CA PHE A 442 -18.97 -4.15 9.93
C PHE A 442 -19.06 -5.35 10.86
N ARG A 443 -19.76 -6.38 10.39
CA ARG A 443 -19.86 -7.71 11.01
C ARG A 443 -19.68 -8.78 9.93
N GLY A 444 -19.37 -9.99 10.34
CA GLY A 444 -19.10 -11.09 9.41
C GLY A 444 -18.78 -12.40 10.10
N THR A 445 -18.29 -13.35 9.33
CA THR A 445 -17.75 -14.63 9.80
C THR A 445 -16.32 -14.82 9.32
N SER A 446 -15.53 -15.58 10.07
CA SER A 446 -14.23 -16.10 9.65
C SER A 446 -14.24 -17.61 9.81
N VAL A 447 -13.94 -18.35 8.74
CA VAL A 447 -13.86 -19.80 8.73
C VAL A 447 -12.40 -20.20 8.53
N SER A 448 -11.87 -21.08 9.39
CA SER A 448 -10.55 -21.69 9.15
C SER A 448 -10.65 -22.64 7.98
N ASN A 449 -9.73 -22.52 7.01
CA ASN A 449 -9.69 -23.44 5.88
C ASN A 449 -9.09 -24.80 6.32
N SER A 450 -8.28 -24.82 7.39
CA SER A 450 -7.70 -26.02 7.99
C SER A 450 -8.62 -26.71 9.02
N SER A 451 -9.49 -27.62 8.56
CA SER A 451 -9.99 -28.74 9.39
C SER A 451 -10.45 -29.94 8.56
N THR A 452 -9.90 -31.13 8.85
CA THR A 452 -10.41 -32.44 8.39
C THR A 452 -11.55 -32.99 9.24
N THR A 453 -11.86 -32.34 10.37
CA THR A 453 -12.93 -32.74 11.28
C THR A 453 -14.25 -32.04 10.93
N LEU A 454 -15.37 -32.74 11.15
CA LEU A 454 -16.74 -32.39 10.72
C LEU A 454 -17.36 -31.12 11.37
N VAL A 455 -16.55 -30.23 11.95
CA VAL A 455 -17.00 -29.00 12.59
C VAL A 455 -16.13 -27.85 12.11
N HIS A 456 -16.61 -27.09 11.12
CA HIS A 456 -15.93 -25.88 10.66
C HIS A 456 -15.90 -24.84 11.78
N ALA A 457 -14.72 -24.66 12.38
CA ALA A 457 -14.44 -23.65 13.39
C ALA A 457 -14.73 -22.23 12.84
N THR A 458 -15.95 -21.77 13.08
CA THR A 458 -16.46 -20.49 12.56
C THR A 458 -16.43 -19.46 13.67
N SER A 459 -15.59 -18.44 13.50
CA SER A 459 -15.55 -17.28 14.38
C SER A 459 -16.51 -16.20 13.88
N LEU A 460 -17.19 -15.51 14.80
CA LEU A 460 -17.88 -14.27 14.46
C LEU A 460 -16.86 -13.14 14.39
N VAL A 461 -16.98 -12.27 13.39
CA VAL A 461 -16.08 -11.13 13.17
C VAL A 461 -16.88 -9.84 13.30
N ARG A 462 -16.27 -8.84 13.94
CA ARG A 462 -16.78 -7.47 13.98
C ARG A 462 -15.62 -6.49 13.97
N GLY A 463 -15.85 -5.29 13.46
CA GLY A 463 -14.80 -4.28 13.40
C GLY A 463 -15.26 -2.90 13.00
N CYS A 464 -14.28 -2.01 12.90
CA CYS A 464 -14.42 -0.67 12.38
C CYS A 464 -13.33 -0.38 11.35
N VAL A 465 -13.68 0.39 10.33
CA VAL A 465 -12.75 1.08 9.43
C VAL A 465 -12.87 2.58 9.62
N SER A 466 -11.76 3.28 9.79
CA SER A 466 -11.72 4.74 9.89
C SER A 466 -10.49 5.31 9.19
N GLU A 467 -10.50 6.60 8.91
CA GLU A 467 -9.37 7.29 8.30
C GLU A 467 -8.42 7.83 9.39
N THR A 468 -7.10 7.69 9.21
CA THR A 468 -6.11 8.30 10.10
C THR A 468 -6.02 9.82 9.85
N SER A 469 -5.26 10.54 10.67
CA SER A 469 -5.02 11.98 10.44
C SER A 469 -4.20 12.24 9.17
N ASP A 470 -3.34 11.28 8.78
CA ASP A 470 -2.56 11.30 7.54
C ASP A 470 -3.42 11.05 6.28
N GLY A 471 -4.58 10.40 6.43
CA GLY A 471 -5.45 9.98 5.31
C GLY A 471 -5.41 8.48 4.99
N GLU A 472 -4.71 7.68 5.79
CA GLU A 472 -4.61 6.24 5.61
C GLU A 472 -5.84 5.51 6.14
N VAL A 473 -6.14 4.33 5.59
CA VAL A 473 -7.37 3.59 5.89
C VAL A 473 -7.08 2.53 6.96
N ARG A 474 -7.42 2.84 8.21
CA ARG A 474 -7.21 1.98 9.39
C ARG A 474 -8.35 0.99 9.58
N TRP A 475 -7.97 -0.25 9.87
CA TRP A 475 -8.86 -1.35 10.24
C TRP A 475 -8.59 -1.81 11.68
N SER A 476 -9.66 -1.96 12.47
CA SER A 476 -9.64 -2.65 13.77
C SER A 476 -10.68 -3.77 13.76
N VAL A 477 -10.25 -4.99 14.09
CA VAL A 477 -11.04 -6.22 13.97
C VAL A 477 -10.95 -7.03 15.26
N VAL A 478 -12.08 -7.59 15.70
CA VAL A 478 -12.14 -8.59 16.77
C VAL A 478 -12.84 -9.84 16.26
N SER A 479 -12.29 -11.00 16.62
CA SER A 479 -12.83 -12.33 16.31
C SER A 479 -13.27 -13.04 17.59
N THR A 480 -14.54 -13.43 17.63
CA THR A 480 -15.19 -14.17 18.72
C THR A 480 -15.25 -15.65 18.35
N PHE A 481 -14.71 -16.52 19.20
CA PHE A 481 -14.67 -17.96 19.03
C PHE A 481 -15.19 -18.66 20.29
N GLU A 482 -16.08 -19.64 20.10
CA GLU A 482 -16.74 -20.38 21.21
C GLU A 482 -17.41 -19.46 22.26
N GLY A 483 -17.99 -18.35 21.81
CA GLY A 483 -18.68 -17.38 22.68
C GLY A 483 -17.76 -16.45 23.49
N GLY A 484 -16.43 -16.56 23.34
CA GLY A 484 -15.47 -15.62 23.91
C GLY A 484 -14.77 -14.81 22.82
N ASP A 485 -14.49 -13.54 23.07
CA ASP A 485 -13.52 -12.83 22.23
C ASP A 485 -12.14 -13.47 22.44
N ARG A 486 -11.40 -13.69 21.34
CA ARG A 486 -10.08 -14.33 21.39
C ARG A 486 -9.01 -13.52 20.69
N TRP A 487 -9.29 -13.06 19.46
CA TRP A 487 -8.28 -12.43 18.63
C TRP A 487 -8.64 -10.99 18.33
N SER A 488 -7.65 -10.10 18.44
CA SER A 488 -7.72 -8.73 17.95
C SER A 488 -6.78 -8.55 16.76
N SER A 489 -7.07 -7.61 15.87
CA SER A 489 -6.20 -7.31 14.73
C SER A 489 -6.32 -5.83 14.33
N GLU A 490 -5.17 -5.18 14.16
CA GLU A 490 -5.03 -3.75 13.93
C GLU A 490 -4.10 -3.53 12.73
N GLY A 491 -4.56 -2.83 11.69
CA GLY A 491 -3.80 -2.71 10.44
C GLY A 491 -4.23 -1.58 9.51
N ILE A 492 -3.54 -1.48 8.38
CA ILE A 492 -3.72 -0.46 7.34
C ILE A 492 -4.04 -1.12 6.00
N GLN A 493 -5.04 -0.58 5.31
CA GLN A 493 -5.33 -0.90 3.91
C GLN A 493 -4.38 -0.12 3.00
N VAL A 494 -3.37 -0.81 2.50
CA VAL A 494 -2.27 -0.20 1.73
C VAL A 494 -2.77 0.23 0.35
N GLY A 495 -2.35 1.41 -0.08
CA GLY A 495 -2.89 2.06 -1.28
C GLY A 495 -4.20 2.82 -1.04
N GLY A 496 -4.74 2.81 0.19
CA GLY A 496 -5.85 3.63 0.61
C GLY A 496 -7.23 3.15 0.16
N VAL A 497 -8.12 4.11 -0.08
CA VAL A 497 -9.56 3.96 -0.37
C VAL A 497 -9.80 2.93 -1.48
N ARG A 498 -10.48 1.82 -1.19
CA ARG A 498 -10.79 0.71 -2.14
C ARG A 498 -9.56 0.19 -2.93
N ALA A 499 -8.38 0.12 -2.33
CA ALA A 499 -7.19 -0.47 -2.96
C ALA A 499 -7.24 -2.02 -2.95
N LYS A 500 -6.86 -2.65 -4.07
CA LYS A 500 -6.82 -4.13 -4.22
C LYS A 500 -5.71 -4.77 -3.37
N TRP A 501 -4.66 -4.02 -3.02
CA TRP A 501 -3.52 -4.52 -2.24
C TRP A 501 -3.95 -5.25 -0.96
N GLY A 502 -4.99 -4.76 -0.28
CA GLY A 502 -5.52 -5.34 0.96
C GLY A 502 -4.99 -4.68 2.23
N VAL A 503 -5.14 -5.36 3.35
CA VAL A 503 -4.86 -4.88 4.71
C VAL A 503 -3.75 -5.70 5.34
N VAL A 504 -2.70 -5.05 5.85
CA VAL A 504 -1.62 -5.68 6.63
C VAL A 504 -1.53 -5.03 8.01
N GLY A 505 -1.15 -5.81 9.02
CA GLY A 505 -1.08 -5.32 10.40
C GLY A 505 -0.66 -6.38 11.40
N VAL A 506 -0.90 -6.11 12.68
CA VAL A 506 -0.60 -7.01 13.80
C VAL A 506 -1.88 -7.68 14.28
N TRP A 507 -1.83 -9.00 14.50
CA TRP A 507 -2.85 -9.72 15.28
C TRP A 507 -2.29 -10.03 16.67
N THR A 508 -3.18 -10.01 17.67
CA THR A 508 -2.84 -10.29 19.07
C THR A 508 -3.97 -11.11 19.72
N ASP A 509 -3.72 -11.68 20.90
CA ASP A 509 -4.82 -12.00 21.82
C ASP A 509 -5.62 -10.73 22.17
N VAL A 510 -6.92 -10.86 22.44
CA VAL A 510 -7.79 -9.76 22.84
C VAL A 510 -7.56 -9.33 24.30
N ASN A 511 -7.02 -10.23 25.14
CA ASN A 511 -6.62 -9.94 26.51
C ASN A 511 -5.28 -9.19 26.53
N ARG A 512 -5.33 -7.93 26.11
CA ARG A 512 -4.15 -7.05 25.94
C ARG A 512 -3.44 -6.64 27.26
N GLY A 513 -3.82 -7.24 28.39
CA GLY A 513 -3.14 -7.12 29.69
C GLY A 513 -2.19 -8.29 30.00
N ASP A 514 -2.24 -9.38 29.24
CA ASP A 514 -1.23 -10.44 29.29
C ASP A 514 0.00 -10.02 28.48
N VAL A 515 1.14 -9.87 29.16
CA VAL A 515 2.41 -9.46 28.53
C VAL A 515 3.06 -10.59 27.73
N GLU A 516 2.71 -11.85 28.02
CA GLU A 516 3.16 -13.04 27.29
C GLU A 516 2.21 -13.41 26.13
N GLY A 517 1.09 -12.67 26.00
CA GLY A 517 0.09 -12.88 24.95
C GLY A 517 0.69 -12.89 23.54
N PRO A 518 0.34 -13.87 22.70
CA PRO A 518 0.96 -14.03 21.39
C PRO A 518 0.57 -12.89 20.45
N ALA A 519 1.50 -12.52 19.57
CA ALA A 519 1.28 -11.57 18.49
C ALA A 519 2.07 -11.95 17.24
N GLY A 520 1.64 -11.47 16.08
CA GLY A 520 2.33 -11.65 14.82
C GLY A 520 1.71 -10.84 13.68
N PRO A 521 2.29 -10.90 12.46
CA PRO A 521 1.72 -10.22 11.31
C PRO A 521 0.49 -10.95 10.77
N PHE A 522 -0.50 -10.18 10.31
CA PHE A 522 -1.58 -10.67 9.47
C PHE A 522 -1.61 -9.90 8.14
N TYR A 523 -2.24 -10.53 7.16
CA TYR A 523 -2.62 -9.90 5.91
C TYR A 523 -3.99 -10.41 5.46
N PHE A 524 -4.85 -9.55 4.92
CA PHE A 524 -6.05 -9.98 4.22
C PHE A 524 -6.37 -9.12 3.01
N PHE A 525 -6.84 -9.73 1.93
CA PHE A 525 -7.21 -9.04 0.68
C PHE A 525 -8.52 -9.60 0.12
N LYS A 526 -9.21 -8.79 -0.68
CA LYS A 526 -10.52 -9.17 -1.21
C LYS A 526 -10.37 -10.11 -2.41
N VAL A 527 -11.17 -11.17 -2.39
CA VAL A 527 -11.20 -12.18 -3.46
C VAL A 527 -12.51 -12.15 -4.24
N ALA A 528 -13.61 -11.71 -3.63
CA ALA A 528 -14.89 -11.50 -4.29
C ALA A 528 -15.74 -10.45 -3.55
N TYR A 529 -16.81 -9.99 -4.20
CA TYR A 529 -17.90 -9.30 -3.53
C TYR A 529 -19.02 -10.30 -3.20
#